data_AF-A0A094HT42-F1
#
_entry.id   AF-A0A094HT42-F1
#
_cell.length_a   1.000
_cell.length_b   1.000
_cell.length_c   1.000
_cell.angle_alpha   90.00
_cell.angle_beta   90.00
_cell.angle_gamma   90.00
#
_symmetry.space_group_name_H-M   'P 1'
#
loop_
_entity.id
_entity.type
_entity.pdbx_description
1 polymer ?
#
loop_
_entity_poly.entity_id
_entity_poly.type
_entity_poly.pdbx_seq_one_letter_code
_entity_poly.pdbx_strand_id
1 'polypeptide(L)'
;MGSPDYGTPPSEHFRFPAAFFLDPRVFQRGQLDTRIGGLSVPRQVHDLIGDLTDIRAVAADYFENVHPYMCIISKQRFYTQLLNPLSQPRPENALLLLCVRLITLIPSPFADDPPMKAPLYLAAKRFYAKVEAAGICALQVLQAGILIALYELAHAIYPQAYLSIGDCARYGVAFGFDRKAPVRANAVIDWVEIEEKMRAWWAVIILDRFVNLGNPTRMLATTDPEPSSILPIDDNAWDLNETPSAPVFTLSSPSSISMGRFARFAQATYLLGRVLRHISDHTADQNFLEAEAVQLRRTLCALASLAEIEGQVRKLEFCSQTAVCWSALLILRDSREADKIIMEDVMRETLRIGREFLSGRSKSPEKVSPFMFHLLYNMQGGKLEEPI
;
A
#
# COMPACT_ATOMS: atom_id res chain seq x y z
N MET A 1 -15.43 12.13 65.11
CA MET A 1 -15.70 12.80 63.82
C MET A 1 -14.69 12.26 62.82
N GLY A 2 -15.10 11.26 62.04
CA GLY A 2 -14.24 10.64 61.03
C GLY A 2 -14.35 11.43 59.72
N SER A 3 -13.21 11.85 59.20
CA SER A 3 -13.10 12.49 57.89
C SER A 3 -13.57 11.52 56.80
N PRO A 4 -14.30 11.97 55.77
CA PRO A 4 -14.71 11.10 54.68
C PRO A 4 -13.48 10.75 53.83
N ASP A 5 -13.30 9.45 53.66
CA ASP A 5 -12.33 8.84 52.77
C ASP A 5 -12.73 9.24 51.33
N TYR A 6 -11.99 10.17 50.73
CA TYR A 6 -12.11 10.47 49.30
C TYR A 6 -11.49 9.29 48.57
N GLY A 7 -12.34 8.32 48.23
CA GLY A 7 -11.98 7.21 47.37
C GLY A 7 -11.19 7.73 46.18
N THR A 8 -10.01 7.14 45.98
CA THR A 8 -9.23 7.25 44.76
C THR A 8 -10.18 7.07 43.56
N PRO A 9 -10.15 7.96 42.55
CA PRO A 9 -10.97 7.77 41.37
C PRO A 9 -10.59 6.41 40.74
N PRO A 10 -11.58 5.63 40.27
CA PRO A 10 -11.30 4.35 39.65
C PRO A 10 -10.39 4.59 38.45
N SER A 11 -9.33 3.77 38.36
CA SER A 11 -8.35 3.72 37.27
C SER A 11 -8.98 4.11 35.92
N GLU A 12 -8.55 5.22 35.33
CA GLU A 12 -9.03 5.72 34.04
C GLU A 12 -9.02 4.58 33.01
N HIS A 13 -10.21 4.18 32.58
CA HIS A 13 -10.36 3.09 31.63
C HIS A 13 -9.88 3.55 30.25
N PHE A 14 -8.74 2.99 29.83
CA PHE A 14 -8.08 3.07 28.52
C PHE A 14 -8.94 2.48 27.38
N ARG A 15 -10.16 2.97 27.18
CA ARG A 15 -11.08 2.44 26.18
C ARG A 15 -11.35 3.48 25.11
N PHE A 16 -11.29 3.04 23.86
CA PHE A 16 -11.66 3.88 22.73
C PHE A 16 -13.07 4.45 22.90
N PRO A 17 -13.25 5.77 22.71
CA PRO A 17 -14.52 6.42 22.96
C PRO A 17 -15.58 5.90 21.98
N ALA A 18 -16.52 5.09 22.47
CA ALA A 18 -17.56 4.48 21.65
C ALA A 18 -18.41 5.53 20.90
N ALA A 19 -18.52 6.74 21.44
CA ALA A 19 -19.17 7.89 20.80
C ALA A 19 -18.58 8.21 19.41
N PHE A 20 -17.30 7.92 19.16
CA PHE A 20 -16.71 8.06 17.82
C PHE A 20 -17.48 7.29 16.74
N PHE A 21 -17.96 6.08 17.06
CA PHE A 21 -18.76 5.26 16.15
C PHE A 21 -20.27 5.43 16.33
N LEU A 22 -20.74 5.60 17.57
CA LEU A 22 -22.17 5.65 17.88
C LEU A 22 -22.80 7.04 17.66
N ASP A 23 -22.06 8.12 17.92
CA ASP A 23 -22.51 9.50 17.70
C ASP A 23 -21.32 10.43 17.35
N PRO A 24 -20.91 10.44 16.06
CA PRO A 24 -19.80 11.28 15.60
C PRO A 24 -20.00 12.77 15.86
N ARG A 25 -21.25 13.26 15.97
CA ARG A 25 -21.56 14.67 16.23
C ARG A 25 -21.25 15.03 17.67
N VAL A 26 -21.62 14.16 18.62
CA VAL A 26 -21.26 14.31 20.04
C VAL A 26 -19.76 14.21 20.22
N PHE A 27 -19.11 13.24 19.55
CA PHE A 27 -17.65 13.11 19.59
C PHE A 27 -16.94 14.39 19.15
N GLN A 28 -17.33 14.96 18.00
CA GLN A 28 -16.74 16.21 17.48
C GLN A 28 -17.02 17.43 18.38
N ARG A 29 -18.25 17.57 18.87
CA ARG A 29 -18.62 18.69 19.76
C ARG A 29 -17.95 18.61 21.13
N GLY A 30 -17.76 17.39 21.63
CA GLY A 30 -17.11 17.12 22.91
C GLY A 30 -15.59 17.23 22.88
N GLN A 31 -14.97 17.46 21.71
CA GLN A 31 -13.52 17.49 21.52
C GLN A 31 -12.82 16.27 22.14
N LEU A 32 -13.48 15.11 22.11
CA LEU A 32 -12.94 13.88 22.67
C LEU A 32 -11.71 13.46 21.86
N ASP A 33 -10.64 13.08 22.55
CA ASP A 33 -9.40 12.63 21.89
C ASP A 33 -9.47 11.13 21.60
N THR A 34 -8.99 10.72 20.42
CA THR A 34 -8.77 9.31 20.06
C THR A 34 -7.45 8.77 20.62
N ARG A 35 -6.61 9.62 21.24
CA ARG A 35 -5.36 9.20 21.87
C ARG A 35 -5.63 8.39 23.14
N ILE A 36 -5.64 7.07 22.97
CA ILE A 36 -5.64 6.14 24.10
C ILE A 36 -4.18 5.89 24.47
N GLY A 37 -3.76 6.44 25.60
CA GLY A 37 -2.48 6.09 26.19
C GLY A 37 -2.51 4.65 26.76
N GLY A 38 -1.34 4.09 27.06
CA GLY A 38 -1.23 2.95 27.98
C GLY A 38 -0.68 1.64 27.42
N LEU A 39 -0.59 1.47 26.10
CA LEU A 39 0.12 0.31 25.55
C LEU A 39 1.63 0.55 25.61
N SER A 40 2.36 -0.25 26.38
CA SER A 40 3.83 -0.26 26.35
C SER A 40 4.33 -1.15 25.21
N VAL A 41 5.42 -0.76 24.55
CA VAL A 41 6.11 -1.62 23.57
C VAL A 41 6.72 -2.83 24.30
N PRO A 42 6.36 -4.08 23.92
CA PRO A 42 6.93 -5.27 24.54
C PRO A 42 8.44 -5.36 24.32
N ARG A 43 9.19 -5.88 25.30
CA ARG A 43 10.66 -6.07 25.18
C ARG A 43 11.05 -6.87 23.93
N GLN A 44 10.33 -7.95 23.65
CA GLN A 44 10.52 -8.75 22.43
C GLN A 44 10.46 -7.91 21.14
N VAL A 45 9.59 -6.89 21.09
CA VAL A 45 9.48 -6.01 19.92
C VAL A 45 10.70 -5.08 19.85
N HIS A 46 11.16 -4.54 20.98
CA HIS A 46 12.41 -3.77 21.02
C HIS A 46 13.61 -4.58 20.54
N ASP A 47 13.74 -5.82 21.01
CA ASP A 47 14.84 -6.72 20.65
C ASP A 47 14.84 -7.04 19.15
N LEU A 48 13.66 -7.21 18.55
CA LEU A 48 13.50 -7.47 17.12
C LEU A 48 13.74 -6.23 16.24
N ILE A 49 13.41 -5.04 16.72
CA ILE A 49 13.70 -3.79 16.01
C ILE A 49 15.21 -3.57 15.93
N GLY A 50 15.92 -3.85 17.03
CA GLY A 50 17.37 -3.65 17.14
C GLY A 50 17.73 -2.23 17.59
N ASP A 51 19.03 -1.92 17.50
CA ASP A 51 19.55 -0.61 17.91
C ASP A 51 19.42 0.46 16.80
N LEU A 52 19.89 1.68 17.08
CA LEU A 52 19.81 2.77 16.10
C LEU A 52 20.62 2.49 14.82
N THR A 53 21.71 1.72 14.91
CA THR A 53 22.54 1.34 13.77
C THR A 53 21.77 0.36 12.88
N ASP A 54 21.16 -0.65 13.50
CA ASP A 54 20.30 -1.62 12.82
C ASP A 54 19.15 -0.92 12.10
N ILE A 55 18.44 -0.02 12.81
CA ILE A 55 17.30 0.70 12.25
C ILE A 55 17.72 1.56 11.05
N ARG A 56 18.89 2.22 11.11
CA ARG A 56 19.40 3.02 10.00
C ARG A 56 19.75 2.18 8.78
N ALA A 57 20.33 1.00 8.98
CA ALA A 57 20.65 0.07 7.89
C ALA A 57 19.36 -0.46 7.23
N VAL A 58 18.40 -0.90 8.04
CA VAL A 58 17.07 -1.34 7.58
C VAL A 58 16.33 -0.22 6.84
N ALA A 59 16.38 1.01 7.34
CA ALA A 59 15.77 2.16 6.69
C ALA A 59 16.43 2.45 5.33
N ALA A 60 17.75 2.39 5.23
CA ALA A 60 18.45 2.56 3.97
C ALA A 60 18.00 1.51 2.94
N ASP A 61 17.91 0.24 3.35
CA ASP A 61 17.42 -0.84 2.49
C ASP A 61 15.96 -0.62 2.06
N TYR A 62 15.08 -0.21 2.98
CA TYR A 62 13.69 0.13 2.67
C TYR A 62 13.59 1.26 1.62
N PHE A 63 14.30 2.37 1.83
CA PHE A 63 14.24 3.52 0.93
C PHE A 63 14.87 3.24 -0.43
N GLU A 64 15.79 2.29 -0.50
CA GLU A 64 16.41 1.86 -1.76
C GLU A 64 15.56 0.81 -2.51
N ASN A 65 14.93 -0.12 -1.78
CA ASN A 65 14.35 -1.33 -2.37
C ASN A 65 12.83 -1.35 -2.37
N VAL A 66 12.15 -0.82 -1.35
CA VAL A 66 10.69 -0.88 -1.22
C VAL A 66 10.03 0.45 -1.61
N HIS A 67 10.56 1.56 -1.10
CA HIS A 67 10.04 2.91 -1.34
C HIS A 67 9.86 3.28 -2.83
N PRO A 68 10.71 2.83 -3.78
CA PRO A 68 10.50 3.13 -5.20
C PRO A 68 9.16 2.67 -5.77
N TYR A 69 8.57 1.60 -5.23
CA TYR A 69 7.27 1.07 -5.68
C TYR A 69 6.17 1.18 -4.62
N MET A 70 6.51 1.35 -3.34
CA MET A 70 5.57 1.54 -2.23
C MET A 70 5.98 2.76 -1.40
N CYS A 71 5.83 3.94 -2.02
CA CYS A 71 6.27 5.21 -1.47
C CYS A 71 5.26 5.76 -0.45
N ILE A 72 5.08 5.09 0.70
CA ILE A 72 4.05 5.48 1.69
C ILE A 72 4.60 6.18 2.93
N ILE A 73 5.93 6.27 3.08
CA ILE A 73 6.61 6.84 4.24
C ILE A 73 7.47 8.03 3.78
N SER A 74 7.39 9.17 4.48
CA SER A 74 8.27 10.31 4.21
C SER A 74 9.69 10.01 4.70
N LYS A 75 10.65 10.03 3.77
CA LYS A 75 12.08 9.83 4.09
C LYS A 75 12.58 10.83 5.12
N GLN A 76 12.23 12.11 4.96
CA GLN A 76 12.65 13.15 5.90
C GLN A 76 12.04 12.94 7.29
N ARG A 77 10.72 12.71 7.40
CA ARG A 77 10.07 12.50 8.70
C ARG A 77 10.55 11.23 9.39
N PHE A 78 10.83 10.18 8.62
CA PHE A 78 11.41 8.97 9.17
C PHE A 78 12.72 9.25 9.92
N TYR A 79 13.69 9.91 9.26
CA TYR A 79 14.98 10.19 9.91
C TYR A 79 14.91 11.30 10.98
N THR A 80 14.06 12.31 10.79
CA THR A 80 14.02 13.49 11.69
C THR A 80 13.07 13.33 12.88
N GLN A 81 11.98 12.58 12.74
CA GLN A 81 10.96 12.41 13.77
C GLN A 81 11.03 11.01 14.38
N LEU A 82 10.97 9.97 13.54
CA LEU A 82 10.86 8.58 14.00
C LEU A 82 12.15 8.08 14.65
N LEU A 83 13.31 8.46 14.09
CA LEU A 83 14.63 8.09 14.63
C LEU A 83 15.22 9.12 15.60
N ASN A 84 14.45 10.13 16.01
CA ASN A 84 14.92 11.12 16.97
C ASN A 84 15.11 10.47 18.35
N PRO A 85 16.34 10.39 18.90
CA PRO A 85 16.60 9.73 20.18
C PRO A 85 15.92 10.38 21.38
N LEU A 86 15.48 11.63 21.23
CA LEU A 86 14.78 12.39 22.27
C LEU A 86 13.26 12.15 22.27
N SER A 87 12.74 11.44 21.27
CA SER A 87 11.31 11.14 21.17
C SER A 87 10.92 10.02 22.12
N GLN A 88 9.75 10.14 22.74
CA GLN A 88 9.21 9.05 23.55
C GLN A 88 8.89 7.83 22.67
N PRO A 89 9.20 6.59 23.12
CA PRO A 89 8.89 5.39 22.37
C PRO A 89 7.38 5.20 22.31
N ARG A 90 6.81 5.37 21.12
CA ARG A 90 5.38 5.18 20.88
C ARG A 90 5.09 3.82 20.23
N PRO A 91 4.02 3.11 20.60
CA PRO A 91 3.69 1.80 20.05
C PRO A 91 3.53 1.78 18.53
N GLU A 92 2.86 2.77 17.98
CA GLU A 92 2.64 2.92 16.53
C GLU A 92 3.96 3.11 15.76
N ASN A 93 4.91 3.82 16.37
CA ASN A 93 6.23 4.06 15.82
C ASN A 93 7.08 2.78 15.85
N ALA A 94 7.08 2.08 16.99
CA ALA A 94 7.76 0.80 17.12
C ALA A 94 7.17 -0.25 16.15
N LEU A 95 5.84 -0.26 15.98
CA LEU A 95 5.16 -1.15 15.05
C LEU A 95 5.58 -0.86 13.61
N LEU A 96 5.63 0.41 13.21
CA LEU A 96 6.10 0.78 11.88
C LEU A 96 7.55 0.36 11.65
N LEU A 97 8.46 0.62 12.60
CA LEU A 97 9.87 0.20 12.50
C LEU A 97 10.01 -1.33 12.35
N LEU A 98 9.23 -2.09 13.13
CA LEU A 98 9.20 -3.54 13.04
C LEU A 98 8.73 -4.01 11.65
N CYS A 99 7.72 -3.35 11.07
CA CYS A 99 7.18 -3.72 9.76
C CYS A 99 8.08 -3.27 8.60
N VAL A 100 8.81 -2.15 8.74
CA VAL A 100 9.87 -1.76 7.81
C VAL A 100 10.96 -2.83 7.79
N ARG A 101 11.38 -3.34 8.96
CA ARG A 101 12.32 -4.45 9.04
C ARG A 101 11.79 -5.73 8.41
N LEU A 102 10.50 -6.03 8.62
CA LEU A 102 9.84 -7.20 8.06
C LEU A 102 9.85 -7.18 6.53
N ILE A 103 9.46 -6.07 5.90
CA ILE A 103 9.37 -6.01 4.43
C ILE A 103 10.75 -6.03 3.75
N THR A 104 11.80 -5.56 4.45
CA THR A 104 13.19 -5.65 3.98
C THR A 104 13.83 -7.01 4.25
N LEU A 105 13.15 -7.90 4.98
CA LEU A 105 13.66 -9.24 5.24
C LEU A 105 13.52 -10.08 3.98
N ILE A 106 14.65 -10.55 3.48
CA ILE A 106 14.72 -11.58 2.45
C ILE A 106 14.83 -12.93 3.17
N PRO A 107 13.81 -13.80 3.11
CA PRO A 107 13.92 -15.14 3.65
C PRO A 107 15.07 -15.90 2.99
N SER A 108 15.85 -16.65 3.76
CA SER A 108 16.85 -17.53 3.16
C SER A 108 16.14 -18.66 2.41
N PRO A 109 16.55 -19.02 1.17
CA PRO A 109 15.99 -20.17 0.47
C PRO A 109 16.29 -21.51 1.18
N PHE A 110 17.17 -21.50 2.18
CA PHE A 110 17.53 -22.64 3.02
C PHE A 110 16.93 -22.56 4.43
N ALA A 111 16.04 -21.61 4.70
CA ALA A 111 15.39 -21.53 6.00
C ALA A 111 14.48 -22.75 6.23
N ASP A 112 14.56 -23.35 7.41
CA ASP A 112 13.74 -24.50 7.79
C ASP A 112 12.24 -24.16 7.88
N ASP A 113 11.92 -22.89 8.17
CA ASP A 113 10.55 -22.40 8.34
C ASP A 113 10.09 -21.58 7.13
N PRO A 114 8.86 -21.81 6.61
CA PRO A 114 8.29 -21.00 5.55
C PRO A 114 8.05 -19.55 6.01
N PRO A 115 7.97 -18.57 5.10
CA PRO A 115 7.79 -17.14 5.43
C PRO A 115 6.63 -16.85 6.41
N MET A 116 5.52 -17.59 6.30
CA MET A 116 4.37 -17.45 7.20
C MET A 116 4.63 -17.83 8.67
N LYS A 117 5.71 -18.57 8.95
CA LYS A 117 6.16 -18.94 10.29
C LYS A 117 7.36 -18.12 10.76
N ALA A 118 7.86 -17.19 9.93
CA ALA A 118 9.00 -16.36 10.29
C ALA A 118 8.73 -15.63 11.62
N PRO A 119 9.65 -15.70 12.61
CA PRO A 119 9.43 -15.09 13.93
C PRO A 119 9.09 -13.59 13.87
N LEU A 120 9.73 -12.86 12.94
CA LEU A 120 9.51 -11.43 12.74
C LEU A 120 8.09 -11.13 12.23
N TYR A 121 7.58 -11.92 11.28
CA TYR A 121 6.22 -11.81 10.77
C TYR A 121 5.19 -12.09 11.87
N LEU A 122 5.35 -13.18 12.62
CA LEU A 122 4.45 -13.53 13.73
C LEU A 122 4.46 -12.47 14.84
N ALA A 123 5.63 -11.89 15.14
CA ALA A 123 5.76 -10.80 16.10
C ALA A 123 5.04 -9.53 15.60
N ALA A 124 5.19 -9.18 14.32
CA ALA A 124 4.51 -8.04 13.70
C ALA A 124 2.99 -8.20 13.76
N LYS A 125 2.44 -9.36 13.35
CA LYS A 125 0.99 -9.64 13.43
C LYS A 125 0.44 -9.53 14.85
N ARG A 126 1.14 -10.13 15.82
CA ARG A 126 0.73 -10.08 17.24
C ARG A 126 0.79 -8.67 17.80
N PHE A 127 1.81 -7.89 17.44
CA PHE A 127 1.94 -6.54 17.94
C PHE A 127 0.95 -5.58 17.28
N TYR A 128 0.72 -5.71 15.97
CA TYR A 128 -0.32 -4.99 15.24
C TYR A 128 -1.68 -5.18 15.91
N ALA A 129 -2.09 -6.43 16.16
CA ALA A 129 -3.36 -6.73 16.82
C ALA A 129 -3.49 -6.11 18.22
N LYS A 130 -2.38 -6.00 18.98
CA LYS A 130 -2.38 -5.32 20.29
C LYS A 130 -2.55 -3.81 20.16
N VAL A 131 -1.88 -3.19 19.18
CA VAL A 131 -1.98 -1.76 18.89
C VAL A 131 -3.40 -1.40 18.42
N GLU A 132 -3.99 -2.23 17.55
CA GLU A 132 -5.36 -2.08 17.08
C GLU A 132 -6.37 -2.26 18.22
N ALA A 133 -6.23 -3.31 19.04
CA ALA A 133 -7.10 -3.53 20.21
C ALA A 133 -6.98 -2.43 21.28
N ALA A 134 -5.84 -1.75 21.35
CA ALA A 134 -5.66 -0.57 22.19
C ALA A 134 -6.34 0.69 21.60
N GLY A 135 -6.91 0.61 20.39
CA GLY A 135 -7.60 1.71 19.72
C GLY A 135 -6.68 2.84 19.27
N ILE A 136 -5.38 2.56 19.07
CA ILE A 136 -4.41 3.58 18.67
C ILE A 136 -4.72 4.02 17.24
N CYS A 137 -5.17 5.27 17.11
CA CYS A 137 -5.45 5.91 15.83
C CYS A 137 -4.23 6.73 15.36
N ALA A 138 -3.35 6.12 14.58
CA ALA A 138 -2.23 6.79 13.94
C ALA A 138 -1.98 6.30 12.50
N LEU A 139 -1.39 7.17 11.67
CA LEU A 139 -1.02 6.85 10.29
C LEU A 139 0.02 5.72 10.24
N GLN A 140 0.93 5.68 11.21
CA GLN A 140 1.98 4.68 11.33
C GLN A 140 1.42 3.26 11.49
N VAL A 141 0.25 3.12 12.13
CA VAL A 141 -0.45 1.83 12.24
C VAL A 141 -0.97 1.40 10.86
N LEU A 142 -1.60 2.31 10.10
CA LEU A 142 -2.05 2.02 8.74
C LEU A 142 -0.87 1.66 7.82
N GLN A 143 0.22 2.45 7.87
CA GLN A 143 1.45 2.17 7.12
C GLN A 143 2.01 0.79 7.49
N ALA A 144 2.06 0.44 8.77
CA ALA A 144 2.49 -0.88 9.23
C ALA A 144 1.60 -2.01 8.69
N GLY A 145 0.27 -1.83 8.73
CA GLY A 145 -0.69 -2.79 8.17
C GLY A 145 -0.50 -3.00 6.66
N ILE A 146 -0.27 -1.91 5.91
CA ILE A 146 0.05 -1.96 4.48
C ILE A 146 1.33 -2.76 4.24
N LEU A 147 2.40 -2.54 5.03
CA LEU A 147 3.65 -3.27 4.88
C LEU A 147 3.50 -4.76 5.24
N ILE A 148 2.68 -5.11 6.23
CA ILE A 148 2.33 -6.50 6.56
C ILE A 148 1.58 -7.13 5.37
N ALA A 149 0.55 -6.48 4.84
CA ALA A 149 -0.22 -7.00 3.71
C ALA A 149 0.66 -7.15 2.45
N LEU A 150 1.59 -6.22 2.23
CA LEU A 150 2.57 -6.28 1.15
C LEU A 150 3.54 -7.45 1.34
N TYR A 151 4.02 -7.71 2.55
CA TYR A 151 4.86 -8.87 2.86
C TYR A 151 4.09 -10.17 2.61
N GLU A 152 2.84 -10.26 3.06
CA GLU A 152 1.98 -11.42 2.82
C GLU A 152 1.73 -11.62 1.32
N LEU A 153 1.51 -10.55 0.56
CA LEU A 153 1.37 -10.60 -0.90
C LEU A 153 2.66 -11.08 -1.58
N ALA A 154 3.82 -10.53 -1.19
CA ALA A 154 5.13 -10.87 -1.75
C ALA A 154 5.47 -12.35 -1.61
N HIS A 155 5.06 -12.96 -0.50
CA HIS A 155 5.33 -14.35 -0.17
C HIS A 155 4.13 -15.28 -0.42
N ALA A 156 3.13 -14.81 -1.18
CA ALA A 156 1.92 -15.56 -1.51
C ALA A 156 1.17 -16.17 -0.29
N ILE A 157 1.19 -15.48 0.85
CA ILE A 157 0.53 -15.91 2.10
C ILE A 157 -0.97 -15.58 2.01
N TYR A 158 -1.70 -16.42 1.28
CA TYR A 158 -3.16 -16.37 1.20
C TYR A 158 -3.81 -17.33 2.21
N PRO A 159 -4.99 -16.99 2.78
CA PRO A 159 -5.81 -15.81 2.51
C PRO A 159 -5.39 -14.55 3.28
N GLN A 160 -4.26 -14.57 4.01
CA GLN A 160 -3.90 -13.47 4.92
C GLN A 160 -3.71 -12.13 4.21
N ALA A 161 -3.03 -12.11 3.06
CA ALA A 161 -2.87 -10.87 2.27
C ALA A 161 -4.22 -10.19 1.96
N TYR A 162 -5.25 -10.98 1.63
CA TYR A 162 -6.61 -10.51 1.34
C TYR A 162 -7.31 -9.96 2.60
N LEU A 163 -7.15 -10.63 3.74
CA LEU A 163 -7.76 -10.20 5.00
C LEU A 163 -7.07 -8.96 5.58
N SER A 164 -5.75 -8.92 5.57
CA SER A 164 -4.96 -7.80 6.10
C SER A 164 -5.21 -6.50 5.32
N ILE A 165 -5.36 -6.57 4.00
CA ILE A 165 -5.69 -5.37 3.22
C ILE A 165 -7.14 -4.91 3.46
N GLY A 166 -8.07 -5.85 3.66
CA GLY A 166 -9.44 -5.54 4.08
C GLY A 166 -9.48 -4.83 5.43
N ASP A 167 -8.63 -5.26 6.38
CA ASP A 167 -8.45 -4.57 7.66
C ASP A 167 -7.90 -3.15 7.47
N CYS A 168 -6.83 -2.99 6.68
CA CYS A 168 -6.27 -1.67 6.37
C CYS A 168 -7.32 -0.72 5.75
N ALA A 169 -8.20 -1.23 4.89
CA ALA A 169 -9.29 -0.45 4.31
C ALA A 169 -10.28 0.02 5.38
N ARG A 170 -10.69 -0.87 6.30
CA ARG A 170 -11.59 -0.52 7.40
C ARG A 170 -10.96 0.45 8.38
N TYR A 171 -9.70 0.23 8.75
CA TYR A 171 -8.92 1.14 9.59
C TYR A 171 -8.80 2.52 8.93
N GLY A 172 -8.47 2.55 7.63
CA GLY A 172 -8.38 3.75 6.81
C GLY A 172 -9.64 4.61 6.86
N VAL A 173 -10.80 4.00 6.57
CA VAL A 173 -12.11 4.67 6.56
C VAL A 173 -12.54 5.06 7.97
N ALA A 174 -12.34 4.20 8.96
CA ALA A 174 -12.73 4.47 10.35
C ALA A 174 -12.07 5.76 10.85
N PHE A 175 -10.79 5.97 10.54
CA PHE A 175 -10.03 7.13 11.00
C PHE A 175 -9.92 8.28 9.99
N GLY A 176 -10.61 8.16 8.84
CA GLY A 176 -10.73 9.23 7.85
C GLY A 176 -9.48 9.47 7.00
N PHE A 177 -8.63 8.45 6.84
CA PHE A 177 -7.47 8.49 5.94
C PHE A 177 -7.88 8.40 4.46
N ASP A 178 -9.12 7.99 4.17
CA ASP A 178 -9.73 7.95 2.84
C ASP A 178 -10.24 9.29 2.32
N ARG A 179 -10.31 10.30 3.20
CA ARG A 179 -10.91 11.60 2.89
C ARG A 179 -10.01 12.44 1.99
N LYS A 180 -10.62 13.15 1.04
CA LYS A 180 -9.92 14.07 0.14
C LYS A 180 -9.15 15.12 0.94
N ALA A 181 -7.87 15.28 0.62
CA ALA A 181 -7.05 16.35 1.16
C ALA A 181 -7.70 17.72 0.89
N PRO A 182 -7.64 18.68 1.84
CA PRO A 182 -8.09 20.04 1.58
C PRO A 182 -7.25 20.64 0.44
N VAL A 183 -7.93 21.24 -0.55
CA VAL A 183 -7.34 21.81 -1.78
C VAL A 183 -6.27 22.89 -1.50
N ARG A 184 -6.26 23.44 -0.29
CA ARG A 184 -5.21 24.31 0.23
C ARG A 184 -4.84 23.87 1.63
N ALA A 185 -3.64 23.31 1.79
CA ALA A 185 -3.00 23.27 3.10
C ALA A 185 -2.71 24.73 3.50
N ASN A 186 -3.43 25.27 4.48
CA ASN A 186 -3.00 26.51 5.12
C ASN A 186 -1.63 26.25 5.78
N ALA A 187 -0.80 27.27 5.99
CA ALA A 187 0.53 27.16 6.62
C ALA A 187 0.55 26.48 8.01
N VAL A 188 -0.61 26.19 8.60
CA VAL A 188 -0.81 25.47 9.86
C VAL A 188 -0.86 23.94 9.66
N ILE A 189 -1.19 23.45 8.46
CA ILE A 189 -1.28 22.01 8.17
C ILE A 189 -0.02 21.57 7.44
N ASP A 190 0.68 20.59 8.03
CA ASP A 190 1.88 19.97 7.46
C ASP A 190 1.53 19.26 6.14
N TRP A 191 1.92 19.85 5.01
CA TRP A 191 1.66 19.30 3.68
C TRP A 191 2.26 17.90 3.52
N VAL A 192 3.38 17.61 4.21
CA VAL A 192 4.03 16.31 4.19
C VAL A 192 3.10 15.27 4.80
N GLU A 193 2.40 15.60 5.88
CA GLU A 193 1.42 14.72 6.51
C GLU A 193 0.24 14.43 5.59
N ILE A 194 -0.24 15.43 4.85
CA ILE A 194 -1.33 15.26 3.88
C ILE A 194 -0.91 14.31 2.76
N GLU A 195 0.26 14.54 2.16
CA GLU A 195 0.80 13.72 1.08
C GLU A 195 1.04 12.28 1.55
N GLU A 196 1.59 12.10 2.76
CA GLU A 196 1.85 10.78 3.35
C GLU A 196 0.55 9.99 3.59
N LYS A 197 -0.50 10.66 4.11
CA LYS A 197 -1.85 10.07 4.24
C LYS A 197 -2.42 9.66 2.89
N MET A 198 -2.33 10.55 1.90
CA MET A 198 -2.84 10.27 0.55
C MET A 198 -2.10 9.09 -0.09
N ARG A 199 -0.77 9.03 0.04
CA ARG A 199 0.03 7.92 -0.48
C ARG A 199 -0.32 6.60 0.21
N ALA A 200 -0.50 6.60 1.53
CA ALA A 200 -0.95 5.43 2.27
C ALA A 200 -2.34 4.96 1.81
N TRP A 201 -3.28 5.87 1.59
CA TRP A 201 -4.62 5.49 1.09
C TRP A 201 -4.59 4.93 -0.33
N TRP A 202 -3.80 5.53 -1.23
CA TRP A 202 -3.58 4.95 -2.56
C TRP A 202 -2.96 3.56 -2.50
N ALA A 203 -2.03 3.30 -1.58
CA ALA A 203 -1.49 1.97 -1.36
C ALA A 203 -2.55 0.96 -0.93
N VAL A 204 -3.51 1.37 -0.08
CA VAL A 204 -4.64 0.50 0.28
C VAL A 204 -5.44 0.11 -0.96
N ILE A 205 -5.82 1.08 -1.79
CA ILE A 205 -6.58 0.85 -3.03
C ILE A 205 -5.80 -0.06 -3.98
N ILE A 206 -4.49 0.21 -4.17
CA ILE A 206 -3.58 -0.57 -5.00
C ILE A 206 -3.61 -2.04 -4.58
N LEU A 207 -3.34 -2.33 -3.32
CA LEU A 207 -3.28 -3.70 -2.82
C LEU A 207 -4.65 -4.37 -2.87
N ASP A 208 -5.73 -3.66 -2.55
CA ASP A 208 -7.11 -4.20 -2.61
C ASP A 208 -7.49 -4.63 -4.03
N ARG A 209 -7.17 -3.84 -5.06
CA ARG A 209 -7.37 -4.27 -6.46
C ARG A 209 -6.47 -5.45 -6.81
N PHE A 210 -5.22 -5.43 -6.35
CA PHE A 210 -4.23 -6.42 -6.74
C PHE A 210 -4.48 -7.83 -6.16
N VAL A 211 -4.87 -7.93 -4.89
CA VAL A 211 -5.20 -9.23 -4.25
C VAL A 211 -6.44 -9.90 -4.86
N ASN A 212 -7.25 -9.14 -5.61
CA ASN A 212 -8.47 -9.62 -6.26
C ASN A 212 -8.26 -10.02 -7.73
N LEU A 213 -7.04 -9.89 -8.28
CA LEU A 213 -6.74 -10.28 -9.67
C LEU A 213 -7.13 -11.74 -9.98
N GLY A 214 -6.85 -12.66 -9.05
CA GLY A 214 -7.14 -14.09 -9.22
C GLY A 214 -8.62 -14.46 -9.12
N ASN A 215 -9.48 -13.56 -8.63
CA ASN A 215 -10.93 -13.74 -8.65
C ASN A 215 -11.62 -12.36 -8.72
N PRO A 216 -11.83 -11.83 -9.94
CA PRO A 216 -12.41 -10.50 -10.16
C PRO A 216 -13.83 -10.31 -9.64
N THR A 217 -14.55 -11.40 -9.32
CA THR A 217 -15.93 -11.34 -8.80
C THR A 217 -15.99 -11.11 -7.30
N ARG A 218 -14.86 -11.17 -6.59
CA ARG A 218 -14.81 -10.89 -5.15
C ARG A 218 -15.09 -9.41 -4.89
N MET A 219 -15.80 -9.17 -3.79
CA MET A 219 -16.05 -7.80 -3.32
C MET A 219 -14.75 -7.12 -2.91
N LEU A 220 -14.56 -5.91 -3.43
CA LEU A 220 -13.45 -5.02 -3.09
C LEU A 220 -13.68 -4.39 -1.71
N ALA A 221 -12.62 -4.22 -0.93
CA ALA A 221 -12.70 -3.62 0.40
C ALA A 221 -12.87 -2.10 0.35
N THR A 222 -12.43 -1.46 -0.73
CA THR A 222 -12.48 -0.01 -0.95
C THR A 222 -13.38 0.37 -2.12
N THR A 223 -14.08 1.49 -2.00
CA THR A 223 -14.84 2.07 -3.11
C THR A 223 -13.92 2.52 -4.23
N ASP A 224 -14.44 2.57 -5.46
CA ASP A 224 -13.64 3.04 -6.57
C ASP A 224 -13.39 4.55 -6.50
N PRO A 225 -12.14 4.99 -6.78
CA PRO A 225 -11.82 6.41 -6.86
C PRO A 225 -12.65 7.13 -7.94
N GLU A 226 -13.01 8.37 -7.68
CA GLU A 226 -13.65 9.24 -8.66
C GLU A 226 -12.61 9.83 -9.64
N PRO A 227 -13.00 10.24 -10.86
CA PRO A 227 -12.11 10.96 -11.78
C PRO A 227 -11.51 12.25 -11.18
N SER A 228 -12.18 12.84 -10.19
CA SER A 228 -11.71 14.03 -9.46
C SER A 228 -10.71 13.72 -8.34
N SER A 229 -10.43 12.44 -8.07
CA SER A 229 -9.51 12.02 -7.00
C SER A 229 -8.11 12.51 -7.29
N ILE A 230 -7.51 13.14 -6.28
CA ILE A 230 -6.19 13.74 -6.35
C ILE A 230 -5.12 12.63 -6.41
N LEU A 231 -4.13 12.82 -7.28
CA LEU A 231 -2.99 11.95 -7.41
C LEU A 231 -1.81 12.44 -6.56
N PRO A 232 -0.96 11.53 -6.07
CA PRO A 232 0.31 11.86 -5.42
C PRO A 232 1.20 12.77 -6.28
N ILE A 233 2.01 13.60 -5.63
CA ILE A 233 2.98 14.46 -6.33
C ILE A 233 4.11 13.63 -6.97
N ASP A 234 4.99 14.27 -7.73
CA ASP A 234 6.16 13.58 -8.27
C ASP A 234 7.06 13.03 -7.15
N ASP A 235 7.51 11.78 -7.30
CA ASP A 235 8.25 11.08 -6.23
C ASP A 235 9.60 11.74 -5.92
N ASN A 236 10.26 12.38 -6.89
CA ASN A 236 11.51 13.09 -6.62
C ASN A 236 11.25 14.35 -5.80
N ALA A 237 10.21 15.11 -6.15
CA ALA A 237 9.79 16.28 -5.38
C ALA A 237 9.40 15.88 -3.94
N TRP A 238 8.72 14.74 -3.79
CA TRP A 238 8.41 14.14 -2.50
C TRP A 238 9.67 13.80 -1.69
N ASP A 239 10.64 13.11 -2.29
CA ASP A 239 11.88 12.70 -1.62
C ASP A 239 12.76 13.90 -1.22
N LEU A 240 12.73 14.97 -2.02
CA LEU A 240 13.42 16.24 -1.77
C LEU A 240 12.63 17.16 -0.82
N ASN A 241 11.40 16.80 -0.46
CA ASN A 241 10.46 17.62 0.34
C ASN A 241 10.24 19.01 -0.27
N GLU A 242 10.21 19.07 -1.60
CA GLU A 242 9.87 20.27 -2.33
C GLU A 242 8.39 20.57 -2.11
N THR A 243 8.08 21.78 -1.65
CA THR A 243 6.68 22.20 -1.53
C THR A 243 6.07 22.21 -2.93
N PRO A 244 4.89 21.58 -3.13
CA PRO A 244 4.28 21.51 -4.45
C PRO A 244 4.07 22.92 -5.03
N SER A 245 4.84 23.29 -6.06
CA SER A 245 4.60 24.50 -6.85
C SER A 245 3.73 24.23 -8.08
N ALA A 246 3.58 22.94 -8.42
CA ALA A 246 2.89 22.41 -9.58
C ALA A 246 1.37 22.28 -9.38
N PRO A 247 0.58 22.25 -10.47
CA PRO A 247 -0.86 22.01 -10.37
C PRO A 247 -1.17 20.63 -9.75
N VAL A 248 -2.24 20.58 -8.96
CA VAL A 248 -2.77 19.34 -8.38
C VAL A 248 -3.30 18.46 -9.51
N PHE A 249 -2.73 17.27 -9.69
CA PHE A 249 -3.19 16.30 -10.69
C PHE A 249 -4.30 15.42 -10.13
N THR A 250 -5.18 14.96 -11.01
CA THR A 250 -6.27 14.04 -10.69
C THR A 250 -6.29 12.86 -11.66
N LEU A 251 -7.09 11.84 -11.38
CA LEU A 251 -7.30 10.73 -12.32
C LEU A 251 -7.76 11.17 -13.71
N SER A 252 -8.48 12.30 -13.81
CA SER A 252 -8.92 12.87 -15.09
C SER A 252 -7.84 13.67 -15.84
N SER A 253 -6.68 13.90 -15.22
CA SER A 253 -5.58 14.64 -15.85
C SER A 253 -5.05 13.88 -17.09
N PRO A 254 -4.74 14.59 -18.20
CA PRO A 254 -4.24 13.96 -19.42
C PRO A 254 -2.99 13.11 -19.18
N SER A 255 -2.94 11.94 -19.80
CA SER A 255 -1.79 11.03 -19.68
C SER A 255 -0.48 11.63 -20.21
N SER A 256 -0.56 12.57 -21.16
CA SER A 256 0.58 13.29 -21.75
C SER A 256 1.36 14.15 -20.74
N ILE A 257 0.78 14.44 -19.57
CA ILE A 257 1.47 15.17 -18.50
C ILE A 257 2.45 14.21 -17.81
N SER A 258 3.69 14.66 -17.60
CA SER A 258 4.68 13.93 -16.81
C SER A 258 4.24 13.89 -15.34
N MET A 259 4.12 12.68 -14.78
CA MET A 259 3.70 12.43 -13.40
C MET A 259 4.73 11.57 -12.65
N GLY A 260 4.62 11.51 -11.32
CA GLY A 260 5.39 10.58 -10.49
C GLY A 260 5.03 9.12 -10.74
N ARG A 261 5.91 8.19 -10.38
CA ARG A 261 5.66 6.75 -10.60
C ARG A 261 4.50 6.28 -9.74
N PHE A 262 4.43 6.74 -8.50
CA PHE A 262 3.32 6.37 -7.61
C PHE A 262 1.97 6.91 -8.10
N ALA A 263 1.94 8.10 -8.73
CA ALA A 263 0.76 8.63 -9.41
C ALA A 263 0.35 7.81 -10.64
N ARG A 264 1.31 7.39 -11.47
CA ARG A 264 1.06 6.46 -12.59
C ARG A 264 0.53 5.12 -12.11
N PHE A 265 1.04 4.63 -10.98
CA PHE A 265 0.59 3.39 -10.37
C PHE A 265 -0.87 3.51 -9.87
N ALA A 266 -1.23 4.63 -9.24
CA ALA A 266 -2.62 4.94 -8.91
C ALA A 266 -3.53 4.99 -10.15
N GLN A 267 -3.07 5.59 -11.26
CA GLN A 267 -3.83 5.61 -12.53
C GLN A 267 -4.05 4.20 -13.11
N ALA A 268 -3.00 3.38 -13.16
CA ALA A 268 -3.09 1.99 -13.63
C ALA A 268 -4.04 1.17 -12.76
N THR A 269 -3.99 1.38 -11.45
CA THR A 269 -4.87 0.73 -10.47
C THR A 269 -6.33 1.14 -10.62
N TYR A 270 -6.59 2.41 -10.91
CA TYR A 270 -7.94 2.88 -11.22
C TYR A 270 -8.52 2.16 -12.45
N LEU A 271 -7.73 2.01 -13.52
CA LEU A 271 -8.13 1.24 -14.70
C LEU A 271 -8.34 -0.24 -14.37
N LEU A 272 -7.48 -0.83 -13.53
CA LEU A 272 -7.67 -2.20 -13.04
C LEU A 272 -9.00 -2.34 -12.29
N GLY A 273 -9.34 -1.40 -11.40
CA GLY A 273 -10.64 -1.41 -10.71
C GLY A 273 -11.83 -1.37 -11.68
N ARG A 274 -11.73 -0.60 -12.77
CA ARG A 274 -12.73 -0.63 -13.83
C ARG A 274 -12.81 -1.98 -14.53
N VAL A 275 -11.69 -2.63 -14.81
CA VAL A 275 -11.66 -3.98 -15.39
C VAL A 275 -12.31 -5.00 -14.46
N LEU A 276 -11.99 -4.99 -13.17
CA LEU A 276 -12.60 -5.90 -12.20
C LEU A 276 -14.12 -5.72 -12.14
N ARG A 277 -14.60 -4.47 -12.16
CA ARG A 277 -16.04 -4.17 -12.21
C ARG A 277 -16.67 -4.64 -13.52
N HIS A 278 -16.03 -4.34 -14.65
CA HIS A 278 -16.50 -4.74 -15.97
C HIS A 278 -16.72 -6.26 -16.06
N ILE A 279 -15.80 -7.04 -15.51
CA ILE A 279 -15.86 -8.52 -15.54
C ILE A 279 -16.92 -9.08 -14.58
N SER A 280 -17.18 -8.38 -13.48
CA SER A 280 -18.18 -8.78 -12.50
C SER A 280 -19.60 -8.28 -12.81
N ASP A 281 -19.76 -7.35 -13.76
CA ASP A 281 -21.06 -6.84 -14.19
C ASP A 281 -21.70 -7.79 -15.22
N HIS A 282 -22.74 -8.49 -14.77
CA HIS A 282 -23.56 -9.37 -15.61
C HIS A 282 -24.94 -8.77 -15.93
N THR A 283 -25.14 -7.49 -15.59
CA THR A 283 -26.44 -6.82 -15.69
C THR A 283 -26.51 -5.78 -16.80
N ALA A 284 -25.36 -5.27 -17.26
CA ALA A 284 -25.28 -4.29 -18.33
C ALA A 284 -25.56 -4.88 -19.73
N ASP A 285 -25.91 -3.99 -20.67
CA ASP A 285 -26.10 -4.35 -22.08
C ASP A 285 -24.80 -4.87 -22.71
N GLN A 286 -24.90 -5.93 -23.51
CA GLN A 286 -23.73 -6.57 -24.13
C GLN A 286 -22.96 -5.64 -25.07
N ASN A 287 -23.64 -4.76 -25.82
CA ASN A 287 -22.94 -3.83 -26.72
C ASN A 287 -22.19 -2.75 -25.91
N PHE A 288 -22.77 -2.32 -24.79
CA PHE A 288 -22.11 -1.42 -23.86
C PHE A 288 -20.84 -2.06 -23.26
N LEU A 289 -20.95 -3.30 -22.79
CA LEU A 289 -19.80 -4.05 -22.26
C LEU A 289 -18.70 -4.22 -23.32
N GLU A 290 -19.06 -4.58 -24.55
CA GLU A 290 -18.06 -4.70 -25.63
C GLU A 290 -17.36 -3.37 -25.94
N ALA A 291 -18.10 -2.27 -26.00
CA ALA A 291 -17.53 -0.94 -26.21
C ALA A 291 -16.61 -0.52 -25.05
N GLU A 292 -17.02 -0.81 -23.81
CA GLU A 292 -16.23 -0.54 -22.61
C GLU A 292 -14.93 -1.35 -22.61
N ALA A 293 -14.98 -2.65 -22.92
CA ALA A 293 -13.81 -3.51 -23.00
C ALA A 293 -12.78 -3.01 -24.03
N VAL A 294 -13.25 -2.57 -25.21
CA VAL A 294 -12.38 -1.97 -26.25
C VAL A 294 -11.74 -0.68 -25.74
N GLN A 295 -12.49 0.17 -25.04
CA GLN A 295 -11.95 1.41 -24.48
C GLN A 295 -10.92 1.13 -23.38
N LEU A 296 -11.24 0.26 -22.41
CA LEU A 296 -10.34 -0.12 -21.31
C LEU A 296 -9.04 -0.68 -21.86
N ARG A 297 -9.12 -1.59 -22.83
CA ARG A 297 -7.96 -2.18 -23.50
C ARG A 297 -7.07 -1.13 -24.15
N ARG A 298 -7.64 -0.23 -24.96
CA ARG A 298 -6.89 0.86 -25.61
C ARG A 298 -6.19 1.75 -24.58
N THR A 299 -6.89 2.12 -23.50
CA THR A 299 -6.32 2.96 -22.45
C THR A 299 -5.21 2.25 -21.68
N LEU A 300 -5.39 0.97 -21.33
CA LEU A 300 -4.37 0.16 -20.66
C LEU A 300 -3.11 0.00 -21.51
N CYS A 301 -3.25 -0.32 -22.81
CA CYS A 301 -2.11 -0.40 -23.71
C CYS A 301 -1.38 0.95 -23.84
N ALA A 302 -2.12 2.06 -24.01
CA ALA A 302 -1.52 3.39 -24.08
C ALA A 302 -0.76 3.76 -22.81
N LEU A 303 -1.31 3.42 -21.62
CA LEU A 303 -0.63 3.67 -20.35
C LEU A 303 0.61 2.78 -20.16
N ALA A 304 0.55 1.51 -20.57
CA ALA A 304 1.69 0.59 -20.53
C ALA A 304 2.83 1.08 -21.43
N SER A 305 2.54 1.48 -22.67
CA SER A 305 3.54 2.05 -23.59
C SER A 305 4.13 3.35 -23.06
N LEU A 306 3.30 4.21 -22.46
CA LEU A 306 3.78 5.45 -21.86
C LEU A 306 4.71 5.18 -20.67
N ALA A 307 4.34 4.24 -19.79
CA ALA A 307 5.14 3.84 -18.65
C ALA A 307 6.50 3.27 -19.08
N GLU A 308 6.55 2.54 -20.20
CA GLU A 308 7.79 2.03 -20.78
C GLU A 308 8.70 3.17 -21.27
N ILE A 309 8.15 4.14 -22.02
CA ILE A 309 8.90 5.31 -22.50
C ILE A 309 9.43 6.11 -21.31
N GLU A 310 8.59 6.40 -20.31
CA GLU A 310 9.00 7.12 -19.10
C GLU A 310 10.07 6.34 -18.32
N GLY A 311 9.94 5.01 -18.25
CA GLY A 311 10.92 4.12 -17.64
C GLY A 311 12.29 4.23 -18.31
N GLN A 312 12.34 4.19 -19.64
CA GLN A 312 13.59 4.34 -20.40
C GLN A 312 14.23 5.71 -20.20
N VAL A 313 13.44 6.79 -20.32
CA VAL A 313 13.91 8.17 -20.14
C VAL A 313 14.47 8.40 -18.74
N ARG A 314 13.80 7.87 -17.72
CA ARG A 314 14.19 8.01 -16.31
C ARG A 314 15.17 6.93 -15.84
N LYS A 315 15.61 6.02 -16.73
CA LYS A 315 16.49 4.88 -16.42
C LYS A 315 15.98 4.03 -15.25
N LEU A 316 14.68 3.79 -15.21
CA LEU A 316 14.04 2.96 -14.20
C LEU A 316 14.09 1.51 -14.65
N GLU A 317 14.66 0.64 -13.82
CA GLU A 317 14.75 -0.80 -14.10
C GLU A 317 13.39 -1.49 -14.09
N PHE A 318 12.40 -0.96 -13.37
CA PHE A 318 11.07 -1.56 -13.28
C PHE A 318 9.97 -0.53 -12.97
N CYS A 319 8.77 -0.80 -13.49
CA CYS A 319 7.59 0.06 -13.39
C CYS A 319 6.37 -0.76 -12.92
N SER A 320 5.98 -0.69 -11.64
CA SER A 320 4.83 -1.42 -11.08
C SER A 320 3.53 -1.15 -11.84
N GLN A 321 3.34 0.07 -12.35
CA GLN A 321 2.20 0.42 -13.19
C GLN A 321 2.10 -0.43 -14.46
N THR A 322 3.23 -0.83 -15.06
CA THR A 322 3.27 -1.69 -16.24
C THR A 322 2.76 -3.08 -15.90
N ALA A 323 3.21 -3.64 -14.77
CA ALA A 323 2.74 -4.95 -14.31
C ALA A 323 1.24 -4.97 -14.02
N VAL A 324 0.69 -3.88 -13.47
CA VAL A 324 -0.76 -3.72 -13.28
C VAL A 324 -1.51 -3.61 -14.60
N CYS A 325 -1.00 -2.82 -15.56
CA CYS A 325 -1.66 -2.68 -16.86
C CYS A 325 -1.74 -4.02 -17.58
N TRP A 326 -0.65 -4.79 -17.60
CA TRP A 326 -0.64 -6.11 -18.22
C TRP A 326 -1.50 -7.11 -17.44
N SER A 327 -1.50 -7.08 -16.11
CA SER A 327 -2.39 -7.92 -15.31
C SER A 327 -3.86 -7.62 -15.60
N ALA A 328 -4.23 -6.35 -15.74
CA ALA A 328 -5.59 -5.96 -16.13
C ALA A 328 -5.93 -6.46 -17.55
N LEU A 329 -5.01 -6.34 -18.51
CA LEU A 329 -5.18 -6.86 -19.87
C LEU A 329 -5.31 -8.39 -19.91
N LEU A 330 -4.59 -9.11 -19.04
CA LEU A 330 -4.73 -10.57 -18.89
C LEU A 330 -6.13 -10.97 -18.44
N ILE A 331 -6.75 -10.19 -17.56
CA ILE A 331 -8.05 -10.54 -16.98
C ILE A 331 -9.19 -10.07 -17.91
N LEU A 332 -9.02 -8.95 -18.61
CA LEU A 332 -9.97 -8.41 -19.61
C LEU A 332 -10.11 -9.29 -20.87
N ARG A 333 -9.55 -10.49 -20.87
CA ARG A 333 -9.57 -11.38 -22.03
C ARG A 333 -10.99 -11.83 -22.38
N ASP A 334 -11.25 -11.87 -23.68
CA ASP A 334 -12.37 -12.54 -24.33
C ASP A 334 -11.83 -13.50 -25.40
N SER A 335 -12.62 -14.46 -25.87
CA SER A 335 -12.17 -15.54 -26.77
C SER A 335 -11.89 -15.10 -28.23
N ARG A 336 -11.44 -13.86 -28.47
CA ARG A 336 -11.28 -13.25 -29.81
C ARG A 336 -9.81 -13.20 -30.26
N GLU A 337 -9.60 -13.18 -31.59
CA GLU A 337 -8.27 -13.19 -32.24
C GLU A 337 -7.35 -12.02 -31.82
N ALA A 338 -7.91 -10.86 -31.48
CA ALA A 338 -7.17 -9.70 -30.97
C ALA A 338 -6.42 -9.99 -29.65
N ASP A 339 -6.87 -10.98 -28.89
CA ASP A 339 -6.31 -11.33 -27.59
C ASP A 339 -5.08 -12.24 -27.73
N LYS A 340 -4.84 -12.85 -28.91
CA LYS A 340 -3.60 -13.58 -29.22
C LYS A 340 -2.41 -12.64 -29.37
N ILE A 341 -2.59 -11.49 -30.03
CA ILE A 341 -1.54 -10.47 -30.17
C ILE A 341 -1.21 -9.88 -28.79
N ILE A 342 -2.24 -9.61 -27.98
CA ILE A 342 -2.06 -9.13 -26.61
C ILE A 342 -1.36 -10.19 -25.77
N MET A 343 -1.68 -11.48 -25.93
CA MET A 343 -0.96 -12.56 -25.26
C MET A 343 0.52 -12.57 -25.65
N GLU A 344 0.84 -12.44 -26.94
CA GLU A 344 2.23 -12.37 -27.38
C GLU A 344 2.96 -11.17 -26.79
N ASP A 345 2.32 -10.00 -26.73
CA ASP A 345 2.92 -8.80 -26.14
C ASP A 345 3.04 -8.90 -24.62
N VAL A 346 2.00 -9.39 -23.92
CA VAL A 346 2.04 -9.66 -22.48
C VAL A 346 3.12 -10.69 -22.17
N MET A 347 3.19 -11.78 -22.94
CA MET A 347 4.17 -12.85 -22.72
C MET A 347 5.57 -12.38 -23.06
N ARG A 348 5.77 -11.62 -24.14
CA ARG A 348 7.05 -10.99 -24.48
C ARG A 348 7.51 -10.07 -23.37
N GLU A 349 6.61 -9.23 -22.87
CA GLU A 349 6.92 -8.26 -21.83
C GLU A 349 7.17 -8.94 -20.49
N THR A 350 6.34 -9.91 -20.11
CA THR A 350 6.56 -10.69 -18.90
C THR A 350 7.85 -11.53 -18.99
N LEU A 351 8.23 -12.03 -20.17
CA LEU A 351 9.51 -12.68 -20.42
C LEU A 351 10.69 -11.71 -20.47
N ARG A 352 10.49 -10.46 -20.91
CA ARG A 352 11.50 -9.39 -20.84
C ARG A 352 11.79 -9.08 -19.38
N ILE A 353 10.74 -8.74 -18.65
CA ILE A 353 10.74 -8.50 -17.21
C ILE A 353 11.41 -9.69 -16.52
N GLY A 354 10.90 -10.91 -16.72
CA GLY A 354 11.47 -12.12 -16.14
C GLY A 354 12.96 -12.37 -16.50
N ARG A 355 13.40 -12.07 -17.72
CA ARG A 355 14.82 -12.20 -18.11
C ARG A 355 15.71 -11.14 -17.51
N GLU A 356 15.28 -9.89 -17.41
CA GLU A 356 16.05 -8.83 -16.74
C GLU A 356 16.29 -9.18 -15.27
N PHE A 357 15.29 -9.78 -14.61
CA PHE A 357 15.42 -10.28 -13.24
C PHE A 357 16.24 -11.57 -13.12
N LEU A 358 16.01 -12.58 -13.96
CA LEU A 358 16.73 -13.87 -13.88
C LEU A 358 18.18 -13.79 -14.38
N SER A 359 18.52 -12.81 -15.25
CA SER A 359 19.88 -12.64 -15.76
C SER A 359 20.81 -11.86 -14.81
N GLY A 360 20.32 -11.44 -13.63
CA GLY A 360 21.10 -10.69 -12.65
C GLY A 360 21.53 -9.30 -13.12
N ARG A 361 20.92 -8.78 -14.20
CA ARG A 361 21.15 -7.43 -14.71
C ARG A 361 20.34 -6.36 -13.95
N SER A 362 19.27 -6.77 -13.27
CA SER A 362 18.57 -6.00 -12.24
C SER A 362 18.78 -6.64 -10.86
N LYS A 363 18.28 -6.00 -9.79
CA LYS A 363 18.32 -6.49 -8.39
C LYS A 363 17.95 -7.98 -8.31
N SER A 364 18.46 -8.69 -7.29
CA SER A 364 18.20 -10.13 -7.10
C SER A 364 16.70 -10.44 -7.19
N PRO A 365 16.29 -11.63 -7.69
CA PRO A 365 14.88 -11.98 -7.84
C PRO A 365 14.05 -11.84 -6.54
N GLU A 366 14.70 -11.97 -5.39
CA GLU A 366 14.15 -11.72 -4.04
C GLU A 366 13.75 -10.25 -3.78
N LYS A 367 14.29 -9.31 -4.57
CA LYS A 367 14.01 -7.86 -4.51
C LYS A 367 13.01 -7.39 -5.56
N VAL A 368 12.34 -8.33 -6.24
CA VAL A 368 11.30 -8.06 -7.23
C VAL A 368 10.06 -7.48 -6.55
N SER A 369 9.46 -6.47 -7.18
CA SER A 369 8.19 -5.90 -6.75
C SER A 369 7.09 -6.99 -6.70
N PRO A 370 6.36 -7.14 -5.58
CA PRO A 370 5.29 -8.16 -5.45
C PRO A 370 4.22 -8.08 -6.53
N PHE A 371 4.08 -6.91 -7.17
CA PHE A 371 3.14 -6.65 -8.25
C PHE A 371 3.45 -7.38 -9.57
N MET A 372 4.54 -8.13 -9.64
CA MET A 372 4.81 -9.02 -10.78
C MET A 372 4.27 -10.43 -10.60
N PHE A 373 3.94 -10.84 -9.37
CA PHE A 373 3.64 -12.23 -9.05
C PHE A 373 2.52 -12.81 -9.93
N HIS A 374 1.45 -12.04 -10.16
CA HIS A 374 0.34 -12.44 -11.01
C HIS A 374 0.78 -12.74 -12.45
N LEU A 375 1.66 -11.92 -13.04
CA LEU A 375 2.16 -12.16 -14.39
C LEU A 375 3.05 -13.40 -14.45
N LEU A 376 3.96 -13.56 -13.48
CA LEU A 376 4.85 -14.71 -13.39
C LEU A 376 4.08 -16.03 -13.21
N TYR A 377 3.06 -16.05 -12.34
CA TYR A 377 2.20 -17.20 -12.10
C TYR A 377 1.49 -17.66 -13.39
N ASN A 378 0.92 -16.71 -14.13
CA ASN A 378 0.23 -17.00 -15.39
C ASN A 378 1.19 -17.49 -16.49
N MET A 379 2.45 -17.04 -16.53
CA MET A 379 3.45 -17.54 -17.48
C MET A 379 3.80 -19.02 -17.26
N GLN A 380 3.86 -19.46 -16.00
CA GLN A 380 4.22 -20.85 -15.69
C GLN A 380 3.05 -21.83 -15.79
N GLY A 381 1.89 -21.38 -16.30
CA GLY A 381 0.68 -22.20 -16.40
C GLY A 381 0.12 -22.60 -15.03
N GLY A 382 0.28 -21.72 -14.03
CA GLY A 382 -0.23 -21.94 -12.67
C GLY A 382 0.63 -22.83 -11.78
N LYS A 383 1.89 -23.12 -12.17
CA LYS A 383 2.81 -24.01 -11.43
C LYS A 383 3.67 -23.31 -10.35
N LEU A 384 3.52 -22.00 -10.16
CA LEU A 384 4.15 -21.28 -9.04
C LEU A 384 3.37 -21.58 -7.76
N GLU A 385 3.68 -22.71 -7.11
CA GLU A 385 3.14 -23.07 -5.79
C GLU A 385 4.03 -22.57 -4.63
N GLU A 386 5.26 -22.13 -4.91
CA GLU A 386 6.22 -21.66 -3.91
C GLU A 386 6.72 -20.23 -4.22
N PRO A 387 6.90 -19.37 -3.20
CA PRO A 387 7.39 -18.00 -3.36
C PRO A 387 8.89 -17.96 -3.76
N ILE A 388 9.32 -16.82 -4.31
CA ILE A 388 10.74 -16.51 -4.62
C ILE A 388 11.54 -16.35 -3.33
#